data_AF-A0A1H3FJ75-F1
#
_entry.id   AF-A0A1H3FJ75-F1
#
_cell.length_a   1.000
_cell.length_b   1.000
_cell.length_c   1.000
_cell.angle_alpha   90.00
_cell.angle_beta   90.00
_cell.angle_gamma   90.00
#
_symmetry.space_group_name_H-M   'P 1'
#
loop_
_entity.id
_entity.type
_entity.pdbx_description
1 polymer ?
#
loop_
_entity_poly.entity_id
_entity_poly.type
_entity_poly.pdbx_seq_one_letter_code
_entity_poly.pdbx_strand_id
1 'polypeptide(L)'
;MIGSPFNQVRPVRRDVFVSYHHGGDQTYYDSLSGTMHDRLRLFTDNSLERRINSSNHNYIMRRIRENYLHGSSCTIVLCGANTWRRKYVDWEIQASLAQQMGLVGIWLPTLSLLPNNGTEKPSRLQDNIDRWDGCRPPRRHRNVPTCR
;
A
#
# COMPACT_ATOMS: atom_id res chain seq x y z
N MET A 1 40.42 9.93 32.01
CA MET A 1 39.70 10.14 30.74
C MET A 1 39.25 8.80 30.21
N ILE A 2 38.00 8.38 30.41
CA ILE A 2 37.42 7.25 29.65
C ILE A 2 35.94 7.57 29.44
N GLY A 3 35.64 8.40 28.44
CA GLY A 3 34.32 8.46 27.84
C GLY A 3 34.35 7.57 26.61
N SER A 4 33.76 6.37 26.68
CA SER A 4 33.55 5.55 25.50
C SER A 4 32.49 6.21 24.62
N PRO A 5 32.79 6.63 23.38
CA PRO A 5 31.78 7.15 22.48
C PRO A 5 31.17 5.96 21.78
N PHE A 6 30.32 5.20 22.49
CA PHE A 6 29.36 4.36 21.79
C PHE A 6 28.39 5.33 21.11
N ASN A 7 28.76 5.71 19.89
CA ASN A 7 27.87 6.29 18.91
C ASN A 7 26.70 5.31 18.81
N GLN A 8 25.63 5.62 19.54
CA GLN A 8 24.38 4.89 19.47
C GLN A 8 23.88 5.11 18.03
N VAL A 9 24.23 4.16 17.14
CA VAL A 9 23.66 4.09 15.80
C VAL A 9 22.18 3.93 16.04
N ARG A 10 21.45 5.05 16.02
CA ARG A 10 20.00 5.02 16.08
C ARG A 10 19.58 4.14 14.91
N PRO A 11 18.85 3.04 15.13
CA PRO A 11 18.47 2.17 14.04
C PRO A 11 17.75 3.02 12.99
N VAL A 12 18.28 3.04 11.77
CA VAL A 12 17.70 3.78 10.66
C VAL A 12 16.38 3.11 10.33
N ARG A 13 15.28 3.68 10.84
CA ARG A 13 13.93 3.23 10.56
C ARG A 13 13.60 3.61 9.13
N ARG A 14 13.11 2.64 8.36
CA ARG A 14 12.60 2.89 7.02
C ARG A 14 11.18 3.42 7.11
N ASP A 15 10.91 4.44 6.33
CA ASP A 15 9.57 4.96 6.14
C ASP A 15 8.84 4.04 5.16
N VAL A 16 7.70 3.49 5.62
CA VAL A 16 6.90 2.55 4.85
C VAL A 16 5.47 3.03 4.82
N PHE A 17 4.95 3.19 3.60
CA PHE A 17 3.56 3.58 3.40
C PHE A 17 2.67 2.35 3.56
N VAL A 18 1.54 2.48 4.26
CA VAL A 18 0.56 1.40 4.41
C VAL A 18 -0.77 1.82 3.78
N SER A 19 -1.12 1.11 2.71
CA SER A 19 -2.37 1.23 1.97
C SER A 19 -3.35 0.14 2.42
N TYR A 20 -4.52 0.53 2.90
CA TYR A 20 -5.57 -0.39 3.37
C TYR A 20 -6.95 0.28 3.36
N HIS A 21 -7.99 -0.49 3.62
CA HIS A 21 -9.35 0.03 3.76
C HIS A 21 -9.60 0.49 5.20
N HIS A 22 -9.62 1.80 5.45
CA HIS A 22 -9.71 2.36 6.81
C HIS A 22 -10.99 1.96 7.53
N GLY A 23 -12.11 1.85 6.80
CA GLY A 23 -13.38 1.42 7.39
C GLY A 23 -13.45 -0.04 7.86
N GLY A 24 -12.60 -0.95 7.35
CA GLY A 24 -12.72 -2.38 7.61
C GLY A 24 -11.46 -3.08 8.12
N ASP A 25 -10.27 -2.51 7.85
CA ASP A 25 -8.99 -3.15 8.16
C ASP A 25 -8.17 -2.35 9.19
N GLN A 26 -8.77 -1.33 9.84
CA GLN A 26 -8.12 -0.49 10.86
C GLN A 26 -7.47 -1.31 11.98
N THR A 27 -8.18 -2.31 12.50
CA THR A 27 -7.66 -3.17 13.58
C THR A 27 -6.38 -3.90 13.17
N TYR A 28 -6.27 -4.30 11.90
CA TYR A 28 -5.07 -4.97 11.37
C TYR A 28 -3.91 -3.98 11.17
N TYR A 29 -4.22 -2.76 10.72
CA TYR A 29 -3.22 -1.68 10.69
C TYR A 29 -2.70 -1.36 12.09
N ASP A 30 -3.58 -1.22 13.08
CA ASP A 30 -3.20 -0.91 14.47
C ASP A 30 -2.30 -2.02 15.04
N SER A 31 -2.66 -3.29 14.83
CA SER A 31 -1.84 -4.43 15.24
C SER A 31 -0.48 -4.44 14.54
N LEU A 32 -0.43 -4.19 13.23
CA LEU A 32 0.83 -4.12 12.47
C LEU A 32 1.70 -2.97 12.97
N SER A 33 1.10 -1.79 13.17
CA SER A 33 1.80 -0.61 13.67
C SER A 33 2.36 -0.84 15.06
N GLY A 34 1.58 -1.37 16.00
CA GLY A 34 2.06 -1.68 17.35
C GLY A 34 3.21 -2.68 17.35
N THR A 35 3.14 -3.70 16.49
CA THR A 35 4.20 -4.74 16.42
C THR A 35 5.48 -4.23 15.76
N MET A 36 5.36 -3.36 14.76
CA MET A 36 6.50 -2.94 13.91
C MET A 36 7.01 -1.53 14.21
N HIS A 37 6.39 -0.78 15.13
CA HIS A 37 6.74 0.63 15.41
C HIS A 37 8.21 0.84 15.79
N ASP A 38 8.84 -0.17 16.40
CA ASP A 38 10.25 -0.13 16.79
C ASP A 38 11.22 -0.21 15.61
N ARG A 39 10.79 -0.84 14.50
CA ARG A 39 11.63 -1.16 13.34
C ARG A 39 11.30 -0.32 12.11
N LEU A 40 10.02 -0.05 11.89
CA LEU A 40 9.50 0.65 10.73
C LEU A 40 8.71 1.88 11.16
N ARG A 41 8.86 2.96 10.40
CA ARG A 41 7.99 4.12 10.53
C ARG A 41 6.84 3.94 9.54
N LEU A 42 5.75 3.37 10.03
CA LEU A 42 4.54 3.18 9.24
C LEU A 42 3.73 4.47 9.19
N PHE A 43 3.28 4.84 7.99
CA PHE A 43 2.37 5.97 7.81
C PHE A 43 1.25 5.58 6.84
N THR A 44 0.09 6.19 7.00
CA THR A 44 -1.11 5.93 6.19
C THR A 44 -1.91 7.21 6.00
N ASP A 45 -2.70 7.31 4.93
CA ASP A 45 -3.53 8.48 4.65
C ASP A 45 -5.02 8.12 4.50
N ASN A 46 -5.80 8.39 5.54
CA ASN A 46 -7.27 8.27 5.51
C ASN A 46 -7.94 9.47 4.79
N SER A 47 -7.19 10.52 4.45
CA SER A 47 -7.76 11.70 3.80
C SER A 47 -8.24 11.43 2.37
N LEU A 48 -7.71 10.39 1.71
CA LEU A 48 -8.17 9.98 0.37
C LEU A 48 -9.53 9.29 0.42
N GLU A 49 -9.77 8.45 1.43
CA GLU A 49 -11.07 7.83 1.67
C GLU A 49 -12.15 8.88 1.97
N ARG A 50 -11.82 9.92 2.74
CA ARG A 50 -12.74 11.04 3.02
C ARG A 50 -12.96 11.99 1.83
N ARG A 51 -12.05 12.01 0.86
CA ARG A 51 -12.06 12.92 -0.30
C ARG A 51 -12.62 12.30 -1.58
N ILE A 52 -13.33 11.18 -1.49
CA ILE A 52 -13.94 10.48 -2.64
C ILE A 52 -14.86 11.41 -3.49
N ASN A 53 -15.26 12.57 -2.97
CA ASN A 53 -15.99 13.59 -3.72
C ASN A 53 -15.14 14.47 -4.66
N SER A 54 -13.80 14.32 -4.69
CA SER A 54 -12.95 14.98 -5.68
C SER A 54 -12.57 13.99 -6.77
N SER A 55 -13.28 14.03 -7.90
CA SER A 55 -13.03 13.23 -9.12
C SER A 55 -11.66 13.50 -9.79
N ASN A 56 -10.75 14.21 -9.13
CA ASN A 56 -9.53 14.72 -9.72
C ASN A 56 -8.35 13.81 -9.38
N HIS A 57 -8.24 12.72 -10.15
CA HIS A 57 -7.14 11.75 -10.08
C HIS A 57 -5.76 12.43 -10.06
N ASN A 58 -5.58 13.48 -10.85
CA ASN A 58 -4.31 14.23 -10.93
C ASN A 58 -3.97 14.95 -9.62
N TYR A 59 -4.96 15.53 -8.94
CA TYR A 59 -4.76 16.16 -7.63
C TYR A 59 -4.33 15.13 -6.58
N ILE A 60 -4.96 13.95 -6.58
CA ILE A 60 -4.65 12.87 -5.65
C ILE A 60 -3.23 12.34 -5.90
N MET A 61 -2.89 12.06 -7.16
CA MET A 61 -1.55 11.59 -7.53
C MET A 61 -0.47 12.62 -7.18
N ARG A 62 -0.73 13.90 -7.43
CA ARG A 62 0.17 14.99 -7.03
C ARG A 62 0.34 15.05 -5.52
N ARG A 63 -0.76 14.99 -4.77
CA ARG A 63 -0.74 15.05 -3.30
C ARG A 63 0.00 13.87 -2.67
N ILE A 64 -0.16 12.67 -3.24
CA ILE A 64 0.59 11.48 -2.79
C ILE A 64 2.08 11.65 -3.05
N ARG A 65 2.45 12.10 -4.26
CA ARG A 65 3.84 12.38 -4.62
C ARG A 65 4.50 13.46 -3.77
N GLU A 66 3.78 14.53 -3.46
CA GLU A 66 4.32 15.69 -2.73
C GLU A 66 4.40 15.45 -1.22
N ASN A 67 3.39 14.83 -0.60
CA ASN A 67 3.31 14.78 0.86
C ASN A 67 3.87 13.50 1.49
N TYR A 68 3.94 12.39 0.75
CA TYR A 68 4.07 11.08 1.40
C TYR A 68 5.17 10.19 0.82
N LEU A 69 5.77 10.60 -0.30
CA LEU A 69 6.71 9.76 -1.04
C LEU A 69 8.17 10.24 -0.99
N HIS A 70 8.44 11.44 -0.48
CA HIS A 70 9.81 11.87 -0.16
C HIS A 70 10.32 11.13 1.08
N GLY A 71 10.98 9.99 0.88
CA GLY A 71 11.70 9.24 1.93
C GLY A 71 11.24 7.80 2.13
N SER A 72 10.10 7.39 1.58
CA SER A 72 9.60 6.03 1.72
C SER A 72 10.15 5.09 0.65
N SER A 73 10.70 3.95 1.08
CA SER A 73 11.28 2.95 0.16
C SER A 73 10.27 1.90 -0.33
N CYS A 74 9.17 1.72 0.40
CA CYS A 74 8.23 0.62 0.16
C CYS A 74 6.80 0.99 0.57
N THR A 75 5.84 0.40 -0.13
CA THR A 75 4.42 0.42 0.19
C THR A 75 3.94 -0.98 0.54
N ILE A 76 3.33 -1.11 1.71
CA ILE A 76 2.61 -2.30 2.16
C ILE A 76 1.13 -2.12 1.84
N VAL A 77 0.51 -3.12 1.22
CA VAL A 77 -0.92 -3.17 0.93
C VAL A 77 -1.57 -4.25 1.78
N LEU A 78 -2.43 -3.86 2.72
CA LEU A 78 -3.21 -4.82 3.51
C LEU A 78 -4.42 -5.26 2.69
N CYS A 79 -4.43 -6.51 2.26
CA CYS A 79 -5.46 -7.09 1.41
C CYS A 79 -6.51 -7.81 2.27
N GLY A 80 -7.57 -7.10 2.63
CA GLY A 80 -8.76 -7.61 3.30
C GLY A 80 -9.96 -7.80 2.35
N ALA A 81 -11.09 -8.26 2.91
CA ALA A 81 -12.28 -8.67 2.16
C ALA A 81 -12.78 -7.64 1.14
N ASN A 82 -12.72 -6.35 1.49
CA ASN A 82 -13.29 -5.26 0.70
C ASN A 82 -12.24 -4.32 0.11
N THR A 83 -10.95 -4.57 0.35
CA THR A 83 -9.86 -3.66 -0.06
C THR A 83 -9.80 -3.50 -1.57
N TRP A 84 -10.02 -4.58 -2.34
CA TRP A 84 -10.00 -4.55 -3.80
C TRP A 84 -11.07 -3.66 -4.43
N ARG A 85 -12.17 -3.39 -3.71
CA ARG A 85 -13.28 -2.54 -4.19
C ARG A 85 -12.96 -1.05 -4.04
N ARG A 86 -11.87 -0.70 -3.36
CA ARG A 86 -11.52 0.68 -3.02
C ARG A 86 -10.62 1.31 -4.08
N LYS A 87 -11.17 2.30 -4.81
CA LYS A 87 -10.45 3.02 -5.87
C LYS A 87 -9.20 3.76 -5.36
N TYR A 88 -9.21 4.25 -4.12
CA TYR A 88 -8.05 4.96 -3.56
C TYR A 88 -6.85 4.03 -3.33
N VAL A 89 -7.08 2.75 -2.98
CA VAL A 89 -6.02 1.74 -2.86
C VAL A 89 -5.34 1.53 -4.22
N ASP A 90 -6.12 1.49 -5.31
CA ASP A 90 -5.57 1.40 -6.67
C ASP A 90 -4.68 2.60 -7.02
N TRP A 91 -5.11 3.81 -6.63
CA TRP A 91 -4.35 5.04 -6.85
C TRP A 91 -3.07 5.12 -6.01
N GLU A 92 -3.12 4.64 -4.77
CA GLU A 92 -1.96 4.52 -3.87
C GLU A 92 -0.92 3.56 -4.45
N ILE A 93 -1.34 2.41 -4.96
CA ILE A 93 -0.47 1.45 -5.66
C ILE A 93 0.13 2.11 -6.91
N GLN A 94 -0.69 2.79 -7.72
CA GLN A 94 -0.21 3.50 -8.91
C GLN A 94 0.85 4.56 -8.58
N ALA A 95 0.62 5.36 -7.54
CA ALA A 95 1.56 6.39 -7.09
C ALA A 95 2.88 5.77 -6.63
N SER A 96 2.81 4.67 -5.88
CA SER A 96 3.97 3.93 -5.39
C SER A 96 4.81 3.38 -6.55
N LEU A 97 4.16 2.74 -7.53
CA LEU A 97 4.83 2.21 -8.73
C LEU A 97 5.44 3.31 -9.60
N ALA A 98 4.77 4.46 -9.72
CA ALA A 98 5.30 5.60 -10.46
C ALA A 98 6.59 6.18 -9.84
N GLN A 99 6.83 5.92 -8.56
CA GLN A 99 8.06 6.28 -7.85
C GLN A 99 9.05 5.13 -7.69
N GLN A 100 8.81 4.00 -8.38
CA GLN A 100 9.67 2.82 -8.33
C GLN A 100 9.89 2.26 -6.91
N MET A 101 8.90 2.45 -6.03
CA MET A 101 8.93 1.87 -4.68
C MET A 101 8.70 0.37 -4.72
N GLY A 102 9.24 -0.34 -3.72
CA GLY A 102 8.88 -1.74 -3.49
C GLY A 102 7.40 -1.86 -3.08
N LEU A 103 6.70 -2.86 -3.62
CA LEU A 103 5.30 -3.13 -3.29
C LEU A 103 5.19 -4.49 -2.59
N VAL A 104 4.59 -4.51 -1.40
CA VAL A 104 4.40 -5.72 -0.58
C VAL A 104 2.92 -5.89 -0.28
N GLY A 105 2.33 -7.00 -0.70
CA GLY A 105 0.95 -7.36 -0.33
C GLY A 105 0.93 -8.23 0.93
N ILE A 106 0.16 -7.85 1.94
CA ILE A 106 -0.13 -8.69 3.11
C ILE A 106 -1.55 -9.22 2.98
N TRP A 107 -1.68 -10.54 2.99
CA TRP A 107 -2.97 -11.19 2.98
C TRP A 107 -3.59 -11.17 4.39
N LEU A 108 -4.76 -10.53 4.53
CA LEU A 108 -5.49 -10.54 5.79
C LEU A 108 -6.42 -11.75 5.88
N PRO A 109 -6.70 -12.26 7.09
CA PRO A 109 -7.64 -13.38 7.30
C PRO A 109 -9.05 -13.11 6.78
N THR A 110 -9.42 -11.83 6.64
CA THR A 110 -10.74 -11.42 6.12
C THR A 110 -10.87 -11.62 4.61
N LEU A 111 -9.76 -11.75 3.87
CA LEU A 111 -9.79 -11.93 2.43
C LEU A 111 -10.05 -13.40 2.08
N SER A 112 -11.28 -13.66 1.63
CA SER A 112 -11.73 -14.98 1.21
C SER A 112 -10.89 -15.57 0.07
N LEU A 113 -10.63 -16.87 0.18
CA LEU A 113 -10.11 -17.67 -0.91
C LEU A 113 -11.24 -17.98 -1.89
N LEU A 114 -11.01 -17.70 -3.16
CA LEU A 114 -11.89 -18.07 -4.24
C LEU A 114 -11.74 -19.58 -4.53
N PRO A 115 -12.75 -20.24 -5.13
CA PRO A 115 -12.72 -21.67 -5.46
C PRO A 115 -11.54 -22.10 -6.36
N ASN A 116 -10.94 -21.16 -7.08
CA ASN A 116 -9.75 -21.38 -7.91
C ASN A 116 -8.43 -21.21 -7.15
N ASN A 117 -8.45 -21.26 -5.81
CA ASN A 117 -7.29 -20.99 -4.96
C ASN A 117 -6.72 -19.57 -5.09
N GLY A 118 -7.47 -18.65 -5.70
CA GLY A 118 -7.12 -17.24 -5.86
C GLY A 118 -7.65 -16.37 -4.72
N THR A 119 -7.30 -15.09 -4.75
CA THR A 119 -7.80 -14.07 -3.80
C THR A 119 -8.27 -12.82 -4.54
N GLU A 120 -9.31 -12.17 -4.01
CA GLU A 120 -9.78 -10.87 -4.48
C GLU A 120 -8.86 -9.73 -4.00
N LYS A 121 -7.62 -9.72 -4.50
CA LYS A 121 -6.67 -8.64 -4.25
C LYS A 121 -6.83 -7.51 -5.28
N PRO A 122 -6.37 -6.28 -4.99
CA PRO A 122 -6.43 -5.18 -5.94
C PRO A 122 -5.82 -5.56 -7.30
N SER A 123 -6.50 -5.21 -8.40
CA SER A 123 -6.10 -5.62 -9.75
C SER A 123 -4.69 -5.18 -10.11
N ARG A 124 -4.28 -3.96 -9.75
CA ARG A 124 -2.90 -3.49 -9.98
C ARG A 124 -1.85 -4.25 -9.18
N LEU A 125 -2.20 -4.72 -7.98
CA LEU A 125 -1.30 -5.55 -7.20
C LEU A 125 -1.09 -6.88 -7.91
N GLN A 126 -2.16 -7.50 -8.41
CA GLN A 126 -2.05 -8.71 -9.24
C GLN A 126 -1.24 -8.46 -10.51
N ASP A 127 -1.48 -7.37 -11.23
CA ASP A 127 -0.74 -7.05 -12.46
C ASP A 127 0.75 -6.86 -12.19
N ASN A 128 1.12 -6.30 -11.03
CA ASN A 128 2.52 -6.16 -10.63
C ASN A 128 3.18 -7.51 -10.27
N ILE A 129 2.42 -8.43 -9.65
CA ILE A 129 2.87 -9.80 -9.39
C ILE A 129 3.07 -10.55 -10.71
N ASP A 130 2.07 -10.53 -11.59
CA ASP A 130 2.08 -11.21 -12.89
C ASP A 130 3.23 -10.73 -13.80
N ARG A 131 3.64 -9.46 -13.66
CA ARG A 131 4.76 -8.88 -14.42
C ARG A 131 6.11 -9.55 -14.09
N TRP A 132 6.27 -10.09 -12.90
CA TRP A 132 7.53 -10.72 -12.46
C TRP A 132 7.67 -12.16 -13.00
N ASP A 133 6.57 -12.82 -13.39
CA ASP A 133 6.54 -14.24 -13.76
C ASP A 133 7.06 -14.54 -15.19
N GLY A 134 7.70 -13.57 -15.86
CA GLY A 134 8.48 -13.77 -17.10
C GLY A 134 7.72 -14.26 -18.35
N CYS A 135 6.45 -14.67 -18.25
CA CYS A 135 5.77 -15.43 -19.31
C CYS A 135 4.37 -14.92 -19.72
N ARG A 136 3.95 -13.70 -19.38
CA ARG A 136 2.73 -13.11 -19.96
C ARG A 136 2.93 -11.68 -20.48
N PRO A 137 2.40 -11.35 -21.68
CA PRO A 137 2.33 -9.97 -22.12
C PRO A 137 1.45 -9.15 -21.16
N PRO A 138 1.77 -7.86 -20.92
CA PRO A 138 0.99 -6.99 -20.05
C PRO A 138 -0.46 -6.98 -20.52
N ARG A 139 -1.40 -7.34 -19.64
CA ARG A 139 -2.82 -7.27 -19.99
C ARG A 139 -3.17 -5.80 -20.24
N ARG A 140 -3.54 -5.48 -21.48
CA ARG A 140 -4.16 -4.20 -21.84
C ARG A 140 -5.28 -3.92 -20.84
N HIS A 141 -5.20 -2.75 -20.19
CA HIS A 141 -6.23 -2.10 -19.39
C HIS A 141 -7.55 -2.87 -19.34
N ARG A 142 -7.77 -3.66 -18.29
CA ARG A 142 -9.15 -4.00 -17.94
C ARG A 142 -9.72 -2.73 -17.33
N ASN A 143 -10.68 -2.13 -18.02
CA ASN A 143 -11.52 -1.08 -17.43
C ASN A 143 -12.01 -1.60 -16.09
N VAL A 144 -11.57 -0.95 -15.00
CA VAL A 144 -12.16 -1.14 -13.68
C VAL A 144 -13.64 -0.77 -13.86
N PRO A 145 -14.60 -1.68 -13.62
CA PRO A 145 -15.99 -1.33 -13.74
C PRO A 145 -16.26 -0.18 -12.75
N THR A 146 -16.59 0.99 -13.29
CA THR A 146 -17.23 2.04 -12.51
C THR A 146 -18.58 1.47 -12.09
N CYS A 147 -18.72 1.10 -10.81
CA CYS A 147 -20.02 0.83 -10.22
C CYS A 147 -20.94 2.02 -10.57
N ARG A 148 -22.01 1.70 -11.29
CA ARG A 148 -23.18 2.54 -11.47
C ARG A 148 -24.26 2.01 -10.53
#